data_AF-A0A947UBV2-F1
#
_entry.id   AF-A0A947UBV2-F1
#
_cell.length_a   1.000
_cell.length_b   1.000
_cell.length_c   1.000
_cell.angle_alpha   90.00
_cell.angle_beta   90.00
_cell.angle_gamma   90.00
#
_symmetry.space_group_name_H-M   'P 1'
#
loop_
_entity.id
_entity.type
_entity.pdbx_description
1 polymer ?
#
loop_
_entity_poly.entity_id
_entity_poly.type
_entity_poly.pdbx_seq_one_letter_code
_entity_poly.pdbx_strand_id
1 'polypeptide(L)'
;MLRIISLAAGLALSTSALAFSLADLSQSDASGGLKDALTQGAKMAVQQLGKPGGFSNNPDVRIELPGNLGKAAKTMKMMGMGAQVDQLEASMNKAAEAAVPQAQALLVDSVKKMTVQDAKSILRGPQDSATQYLNKTSREQIRA
;
A
#
# COMPACT_ATOMS: atom_id res chain seq x y z
N MET A 1 -8.38 2.60 65.71
CA MET A 1 -8.25 3.40 64.47
C MET A 1 -6.84 3.25 63.89
N LEU A 2 -6.39 2.05 63.46
CA LEU A 2 -5.00 1.91 63.00
C LEU A 2 -4.73 0.61 62.21
N ARG A 3 -5.54 0.28 61.21
CA ARG A 3 -5.29 -0.89 60.32
C ARG A 3 -5.77 -0.71 58.87
N ILE A 4 -5.73 0.52 58.34
CA ILE A 4 -6.11 0.83 56.93
C ILE A 4 -4.88 1.22 56.09
N ILE A 5 -3.65 1.08 56.63
CA ILE A 5 -2.41 1.56 56.00
C ILE A 5 -1.59 0.40 55.41
N SER A 6 -2.23 -0.52 54.68
CA SER A 6 -1.51 -1.63 54.03
C SER A 6 -1.86 -1.82 52.55
N LEU A 7 -2.69 -0.94 51.97
CA LEU A 7 -3.18 -1.08 50.59
C LEU A 7 -2.65 0.00 49.63
N ALA A 8 -1.54 0.67 49.97
CA ALA A 8 -1.06 1.84 49.20
C ALA A 8 0.40 1.75 48.71
N ALA A 9 1.10 0.64 48.92
CA ALA A 9 2.53 0.55 48.58
C ALA A 9 2.84 -0.20 47.27
N GLY A 10 1.84 -0.79 46.59
CA GLY A 10 2.06 -1.62 45.40
C GLY A 10 1.83 -0.92 44.04
N LEU A 11 1.41 0.34 44.03
CA LEU A 11 0.90 1.02 42.82
C LEU A 11 1.80 2.20 42.39
N ALA A 12 3.12 2.06 42.47
CA ALA A 12 4.07 3.13 42.14
C ALA A 12 5.22 2.70 41.23
N LEU A 13 5.04 1.61 40.47
CA LEU A 13 5.95 1.19 39.39
C LEU A 13 5.18 1.11 38.07
N SER A 14 4.36 2.13 37.79
CA SER A 14 3.91 2.40 36.43
C SER A 14 5.09 3.05 35.72
N THR A 15 5.94 2.23 35.09
CA THR A 15 6.87 2.69 34.07
C THR A 15 6.06 3.48 33.05
N SER A 16 6.22 4.80 33.06
CA SER A 16 5.79 5.67 31.98
C SER A 16 6.45 5.12 30.71
N ALA A 17 5.69 4.35 29.92
CA ALA A 17 6.05 4.10 28.55
C ALA A 17 6.17 5.49 27.92
N LEU A 18 7.40 5.89 27.61
CA LEU A 18 7.68 7.11 26.84
C LEU A 18 6.88 6.99 25.55
N ALA A 19 5.71 7.62 25.51
CA ALA A 19 4.95 7.82 24.30
C ALA A 19 5.79 8.78 23.46
N PHE A 20 6.66 8.22 22.63
CA PHE A 20 7.50 8.96 21.71
C PHE A 20 6.56 9.79 20.83
N SER A 21 6.47 11.08 21.11
CA SER A 21 5.60 11.94 20.31
C SER A 21 6.19 12.03 18.92
N LEU A 22 5.36 12.13 17.89
CA LEU A 22 5.82 12.48 16.53
C LEU A 22 6.63 13.80 16.48
N ALA A 23 6.59 14.59 17.56
CA ALA A 23 7.41 15.77 17.76
C ALA A 23 8.81 15.48 18.35
N ASP A 24 9.01 14.34 19.04
CA ASP A 24 10.30 13.89 19.59
C ASP A 24 11.15 13.13 18.57
N LEU A 25 10.54 12.65 17.48
CA LEU A 25 11.29 12.19 16.33
C LEU A 25 11.98 13.39 15.70
N SER A 26 13.30 13.30 15.53
CA SER A 26 14.01 14.24 14.70
C SER A 26 13.30 14.26 13.34
N GLN A 27 12.86 15.46 12.94
CA GLN A 27 12.13 15.77 11.72
C GLN A 27 12.77 15.09 10.48
N SER A 28 14.10 14.96 10.51
CA SER A 28 14.90 14.31 9.47
C SER A 28 14.78 12.79 9.50
N ASP A 29 14.95 12.15 10.67
CA ASP A 29 15.02 10.69 10.79
C ASP A 29 13.69 10.01 10.48
N ALA A 30 12.57 10.57 10.95
CA ALA A 30 11.24 10.03 10.63
C ALA A 30 10.91 10.13 9.14
N SER A 31 11.34 11.22 8.49
CA SER A 31 11.14 11.41 7.06
C SER A 31 12.01 10.47 6.23
N GLY A 32 13.24 10.20 6.67
CA GLY A 32 14.15 9.23 6.05
C GLY A 32 13.61 7.81 6.14
N GLY A 33 13.25 7.37 7.35
CA GLY A 33 12.70 6.02 7.56
C GLY A 33 11.42 5.76 6.77
N LEU A 34 10.51 6.73 6.67
CA LEU A 34 9.32 6.60 5.84
C LEU A 34 9.66 6.50 4.35
N LYS A 35 10.59 7.32 3.85
CA LYS A 35 11.05 7.25 2.45
C LYS A 35 11.68 5.90 2.13
N ASP A 36 12.50 5.37 3.03
CA ASP A 36 13.14 4.07 2.84
C ASP A 36 12.11 2.94 2.83
N ALA A 37 11.18 2.97 3.79
CA ALA A 37 10.09 2.00 3.86
C ALA A 37 9.22 2.01 2.60
N LEU A 38 8.83 3.20 2.11
CA LEU A 38 8.02 3.33 0.90
C LEU A 38 8.80 2.97 -0.37
N THR A 39 10.08 3.31 -0.43
CA THR A 39 10.96 2.93 -1.55
C THR A 39 11.10 1.41 -1.62
N GLN A 40 11.34 0.76 -0.47
CA GLN A 40 11.45 -0.69 -0.40
C GLN A 40 10.11 -1.35 -0.69
N GLY A 41 9.01 -0.85 -0.12
CA GLY A 41 7.66 -1.35 -0.37
C GLY A 41 7.29 -1.28 -1.85
N ALA A 42 7.58 -0.17 -2.53
CA ALA A 42 7.37 -0.03 -3.97
C ALA A 42 8.18 -1.04 -4.77
N LYS A 43 9.47 -1.25 -4.43
CA LYS A 43 10.32 -2.27 -5.09
C LYS A 43 9.76 -3.67 -4.88
N MET A 44 9.36 -4.03 -3.67
CA MET A 44 8.80 -5.35 -3.36
C MET A 44 7.47 -5.59 -4.09
N ALA A 45 6.58 -4.60 -4.08
CA ALA A 45 5.31 -4.68 -4.81
C ALA A 45 5.54 -4.88 -6.31
N VAL A 46 6.46 -4.11 -6.91
CA VAL A 46 6.80 -4.28 -8.33
C VAL A 46 7.38 -5.66 -8.61
N GLN A 47 8.31 -6.15 -7.78
CA GLN A 47 8.89 -7.48 -7.96
C GLN A 47 7.85 -8.60 -7.82
N GLN A 48 6.90 -8.43 -6.91
CA GLN A 48 5.84 -9.41 -6.67
C GLN A 48 4.80 -9.43 -7.79
N LEU A 49 4.42 -8.26 -8.30
CA LEU A 49 3.35 -8.11 -9.27
C LEU A 49 3.81 -8.12 -10.72
N GLY A 50 5.08 -7.78 -10.99
CA GLY A 50 5.64 -7.74 -12.34
C GLY A 50 6.12 -9.08 -12.88
N LYS A 51 6.05 -10.15 -12.08
CA LYS A 51 6.41 -11.51 -12.50
C LYS A 51 5.21 -12.20 -13.16
N PRO A 52 5.44 -13.22 -14.03
CA PRO A 52 4.37 -14.05 -14.56
C PRO A 52 3.49 -14.61 -13.45
N GLY A 53 2.19 -14.37 -13.53
CA GLY A 53 1.22 -14.77 -12.52
C GLY A 53 1.16 -13.88 -11.28
N GLY A 54 1.87 -12.75 -11.25
CA GLY A 54 1.85 -11.79 -10.14
C GLY A 54 0.47 -11.19 -9.90
N PHE A 55 -0.33 -11.01 -10.96
CA PHE A 55 -1.72 -10.59 -10.84
C PHE A 55 -2.68 -11.77 -10.89
N SER A 56 -2.53 -12.68 -11.86
CA SER A 56 -3.54 -13.72 -12.10
C SER A 56 -3.66 -14.75 -10.96
N ASN A 57 -2.56 -15.02 -10.24
CA ASN A 57 -2.56 -15.97 -9.12
C ASN A 57 -2.86 -15.32 -7.75
N ASN A 58 -3.03 -14.00 -7.70
CA ASN A 58 -3.31 -13.29 -6.44
C ASN A 58 -4.73 -12.70 -6.47
N PRO A 59 -5.69 -13.27 -5.71
CA PRO A 59 -7.09 -12.83 -5.77
C PRO A 59 -7.30 -11.38 -5.32
N ASP A 60 -6.42 -10.82 -4.49
CA ASP A 60 -6.57 -9.45 -3.98
C ASP A 60 -6.23 -8.38 -5.02
N VAL A 61 -5.47 -8.75 -6.05
CA VAL A 61 -5.00 -7.82 -7.11
C VAL A 61 -5.39 -8.28 -8.51
N ARG A 62 -5.95 -9.49 -8.67
CA ARG A 62 -6.36 -10.04 -9.96
C ARG A 62 -7.30 -9.08 -10.67
N ILE A 63 -6.98 -8.77 -11.92
CA ILE A 63 -7.78 -7.86 -12.73
C ILE A 63 -8.88 -8.66 -13.40
N GLU A 64 -10.12 -8.39 -13.02
CA GLU A 64 -11.31 -8.91 -13.67
C GLU A 64 -11.85 -7.94 -14.71
N LEU A 65 -12.68 -8.44 -15.63
CA LEU A 65 -13.25 -7.61 -16.68
C LEU A 65 -14.16 -6.53 -16.10
N PRO A 66 -13.90 -5.24 -16.39
CA PRO A 66 -14.61 -4.15 -15.75
C PRO A 66 -16.00 -3.91 -16.37
N GLY A 67 -16.90 -3.31 -15.58
CA GLY A 67 -18.16 -2.74 -16.07
C GLY A 67 -18.99 -3.69 -16.93
N ASN A 68 -19.33 -3.24 -18.14
CA ASN A 68 -20.14 -4.02 -19.06
C ASN A 68 -19.42 -5.26 -19.62
N LEU A 69 -18.08 -5.24 -19.69
CA LEU A 69 -17.30 -6.41 -20.12
C LEU A 69 -17.42 -7.55 -19.12
N GLY A 70 -17.40 -7.25 -17.81
CA GLY A 70 -17.62 -8.26 -16.77
C GLY A 70 -19.03 -8.85 -16.81
N LYS A 71 -20.05 -8.04 -17.14
CA LYS A 71 -21.42 -8.53 -17.33
C LYS A 71 -21.53 -9.45 -18.56
N ALA A 72 -20.97 -9.03 -19.70
CA ALA A 72 -20.95 -9.83 -20.92
C ALA A 72 -20.17 -11.14 -20.72
N ALA A 73 -19.05 -11.09 -20.01
CA ALA A 73 -18.24 -12.24 -19.64
C ALA A 73 -19.02 -13.30 -18.85
N LYS A 74 -19.84 -12.87 -17.88
CA LYS A 74 -20.72 -13.79 -17.13
C LYS A 74 -21.72 -14.49 -18.04
N THR A 75 -22.37 -13.74 -18.95
CA THR A 75 -23.30 -14.32 -19.92
C THR A 75 -22.60 -15.28 -20.88
N MET A 76 -21.43 -14.91 -21.40
CA MET A 76 -20.62 -15.77 -22.27
C MET A 76 -20.19 -17.05 -21.56
N LYS A 77 -19.78 -16.96 -20.28
CA LYS A 77 -19.49 -18.12 -19.43
C LYS A 77 -20.71 -19.05 -19.32
N MET A 78 -21.92 -18.51 -19.10
CA MET A 78 -23.17 -19.30 -19.06
C MET A 78 -23.54 -19.95 -20.41
N MET A 79 -23.14 -19.33 -21.53
CA MET A 79 -23.37 -19.85 -22.88
C MET A 79 -22.29 -20.84 -23.35
N GLY A 80 -21.37 -21.25 -22.46
CA GLY A 80 -20.31 -22.22 -22.77
C GLY A 80 -19.03 -21.62 -23.34
N MET A 81 -18.92 -20.28 -23.43
CA MET A 81 -17.73 -19.57 -23.93
C MET A 81 -16.77 -19.18 -22.79
N GLY A 82 -16.70 -19.99 -21.73
CA GLY A 82 -15.87 -19.68 -20.56
C GLY A 82 -14.37 -19.57 -20.89
N ALA A 83 -13.87 -20.45 -21.76
CA ALA A 83 -12.46 -20.47 -22.15
C ALA A 83 -11.99 -19.16 -22.81
N GLN A 84 -12.82 -18.56 -23.67
CA GLN A 84 -12.51 -17.29 -24.33
C GLN A 84 -12.47 -16.13 -23.33
N VAL A 85 -13.38 -16.14 -22.35
CA VAL A 85 -13.41 -15.15 -21.29
C VAL A 85 -12.17 -15.27 -20.41
N ASP A 86 -11.81 -16.49 -20.01
CA ASP A 86 -10.64 -16.74 -19.17
C ASP A 86 -9.34 -16.36 -19.91
N GLN A 87 -9.26 -16.59 -21.22
CA GLN A 87 -8.13 -16.16 -22.04
C GLN A 87 -8.02 -14.62 -22.11
N LEU A 88 -9.16 -13.91 -22.17
CA LEU A 88 -9.17 -12.45 -22.15
C LEU A 88 -8.73 -11.90 -20.78
N GLU A 89 -9.28 -12.44 -19.69
CA GLU A 89 -8.85 -12.10 -18.33
C GLU A 89 -7.35 -12.36 -18.15
N ALA A 90 -6.85 -13.52 -18.60
CA ALA A 90 -5.43 -13.86 -18.54
C ALA A 90 -4.55 -12.89 -19.33
N SER A 91 -4.99 -12.49 -20.53
CA SER A 91 -4.26 -11.54 -21.37
C SER A 91 -4.18 -10.16 -20.72
N MET A 92 -5.26 -9.71 -20.08
CA MET A 92 -5.29 -8.43 -19.36
C MET A 92 -4.39 -8.44 -18.12
N ASN A 93 -4.41 -9.52 -17.34
CA ASN A 93 -3.51 -9.68 -16.19
C ASN A 93 -2.05 -9.72 -16.64
N LYS A 94 -1.73 -10.45 -17.71
CA LYS A 94 -0.39 -10.50 -18.30
C LYS A 94 0.08 -9.11 -18.77
N ALA A 95 -0.81 -8.31 -19.34
CA ALA A 95 -0.50 -6.94 -19.73
C ALA A 95 -0.17 -6.06 -18.52
N ALA A 96 -0.91 -6.22 -17.40
CA ALA A 96 -0.60 -5.52 -16.16
C ALA A 96 0.74 -5.95 -15.54
N GLU A 97 1.04 -7.25 -15.55
CA GLU A 97 2.34 -7.80 -15.13
C GLU A 97 3.49 -7.16 -15.93
N ALA A 98 3.33 -7.01 -17.25
CA ALA A 98 4.33 -6.37 -18.10
C ALA A 98 4.47 -4.85 -17.86
N ALA A 99 3.40 -4.17 -17.45
CA ALA A 99 3.38 -2.73 -17.20
C ALA A 99 3.99 -2.35 -15.84
N VAL A 100 3.85 -3.21 -14.83
CA VAL A 100 4.28 -2.90 -13.44
C VAL A 100 5.75 -2.47 -13.32
N PRO A 101 6.73 -3.14 -13.97
CA PRO A 101 8.13 -2.71 -13.90
C PRO A 101 8.38 -1.29 -14.43
N GLN A 102 7.59 -0.83 -15.41
CA GLN A 102 7.72 0.52 -15.98
C GLN A 102 7.36 1.61 -14.96
N ALA A 103 6.42 1.31 -14.06
CA ALA A 103 5.98 2.24 -13.03
C ALA A 103 6.98 2.38 -11.86
N GLN A 104 7.93 1.44 -11.71
CA GLN A 104 8.83 1.41 -10.55
C GLN A 104 9.64 2.69 -10.39
N ALA A 105 10.29 3.14 -11.47
CA ALA A 105 11.14 4.32 -11.43
C ALA A 105 10.33 5.58 -11.05
N LEU A 106 9.13 5.71 -11.60
CA LEU A 106 8.22 6.83 -11.34
C LEU A 106 7.77 6.87 -9.87
N LEU A 107 7.41 5.72 -9.30
CA LEU A 107 7.01 5.61 -7.89
C LEU A 107 8.18 5.94 -6.95
N VAL A 108 9.37 5.39 -7.22
CA VAL A 108 10.57 5.66 -6.41
C VAL A 108 10.95 7.13 -6.47
N ASP A 109 10.87 7.75 -7.65
CA ASP A 109 11.21 9.17 -7.80
C ASP A 109 10.20 10.10 -7.13
N SER A 110 8.92 9.71 -7.09
CA SER A 110 7.92 10.40 -6.26
C SER A 110 8.29 10.33 -4.77
N VAL A 111 8.60 9.13 -4.26
CA VAL A 111 8.99 8.96 -2.84
C VAL A 111 10.24 9.78 -2.50
N LYS A 112 11.24 9.82 -3.38
CA LYS A 112 12.46 10.64 -3.15
C LYS A 112 12.14 12.13 -3.00
N LYS A 113 11.20 12.63 -3.80
CA LYS A 113 10.74 14.05 -3.81
C LYS A 113 9.83 14.39 -2.63
N MET A 114 9.45 13.43 -1.80
CA MET A 114 8.61 13.64 -0.62
C MET A 114 9.26 14.63 0.35
N THR A 115 8.49 15.64 0.77
CA THR A 115 8.94 16.60 1.77
C THR A 115 8.68 16.06 3.18
N VAL A 116 9.27 16.67 4.21
CA VAL A 116 8.95 16.27 5.58
C VAL A 116 7.47 16.57 5.93
N GLN A 117 6.90 17.61 5.32
CA GLN A 117 5.48 17.93 5.52
C GLN A 117 4.58 16.85 4.93
N ASP A 118 4.92 16.30 3.76
CA ASP A 118 4.22 15.16 3.17
C ASP A 118 4.34 13.93 4.07
N ALA A 119 5.55 13.64 4.57
CA ALA A 119 5.78 12.52 5.48
C ALA A 119 4.94 12.62 6.76
N LYS A 120 4.86 13.80 7.38
CA LYS A 120 3.97 14.04 8.53
C LYS A 120 2.50 13.84 8.18
N SER A 121 2.09 14.29 7.00
CA SER A 121 0.71 14.15 6.54
C SER A 121 0.36 12.68 6.33
N ILE A 122 1.30 11.87 5.84
CA ILE A 122 1.14 10.41 5.72
C ILE A 122 1.04 9.75 7.09
N LEU A 123 1.93 10.09 8.03
CA LEU A 123 1.97 9.47 9.36
C LEU A 123 0.75 9.79 10.24
N ARG A 124 0.12 10.94 10.02
CA ARG A 124 -1.07 11.40 10.78
C ARG A 124 -2.38 11.19 10.05
N GLY A 125 -2.33 10.85 8.75
CA GLY A 125 -3.50 10.74 7.91
C GLY A 125 -4.15 9.35 8.00
N PRO A 126 -5.21 9.12 7.21
CA PRO A 126 -5.87 7.82 7.11
C PRO A 126 -4.95 6.74 6.52
N GLN A 127 -5.38 5.49 6.60
CA GLN A 127 -4.59 4.31 6.18
C GLN A 127 -4.13 4.34 4.71
N ASP A 128 -4.79 5.10 3.86
CA ASP A 128 -4.49 5.23 2.44
C ASP A 128 -3.66 6.48 2.09
N SER A 129 -3.17 7.23 3.08
CA SER A 129 -2.45 8.50 2.85
C SER A 129 -1.24 8.37 1.93
N ALA A 130 -0.46 7.30 2.08
CA ALA A 130 0.67 7.02 1.20
C ALA A 130 0.22 6.75 -0.26
N THR A 131 -0.87 6.00 -0.42
CA THR A 131 -1.49 5.74 -1.72
C THR A 131 -1.99 7.04 -2.37
N GLN A 132 -2.66 7.89 -1.61
CA GLN A 132 -3.14 9.19 -2.09
C GLN A 132 -1.97 10.09 -2.53
N TYR A 133 -0.89 10.13 -1.75
CA TYR A 133 0.33 10.87 -2.11
C TYR A 133 0.91 10.39 -3.45
N LEU A 134 1.12 9.08 -3.59
CA LEU A 134 1.67 8.49 -4.82
C LEU A 134 0.76 8.73 -6.03
N ASN A 135 -0.56 8.61 -5.83
CA ASN A 135 -1.55 8.90 -6.86
C ASN A 135 -1.45 10.36 -7.33
N LYS A 136 -1.41 11.31 -6.40
CA LYS A 136 -1.28 12.75 -6.73
C LYS A 136 0.01 13.09 -7.48
N THR A 137 1.10 12.39 -7.21
CA THR A 137 2.45 12.79 -7.64
C THR A 137 2.99 11.98 -8.84
N SER A 138 2.43 10.80 -9.09
CA SER A 138 2.98 9.85 -10.08
C SER A 138 1.96 9.41 -11.14
N ARG A 139 0.66 9.64 -10.93
CA ARG A 139 -0.39 9.07 -11.79
C ARG A 139 -0.35 9.58 -13.22
N GLU A 140 -0.14 10.88 -13.41
CA GLU A 140 -0.08 11.46 -14.76
C GLU A 140 1.08 10.85 -15.55
N GLN A 141 2.24 10.69 -14.92
CA GLN A 141 3.43 10.11 -15.56
C GLN A 141 3.27 8.62 -15.85
N ILE A 142 2.52 7.88 -15.03
CA ILE A 142 2.23 6.45 -15.24
C ILE A 142 1.23 6.22 -16.39
N ARG A 143 0.36 7.21 -16.66
CA ARG A 143 -0.69 7.10 -17.69
C ARG A 143 -0.23 7.56 -19.08
N ALA A 144 0.83 8.34 -19.14
CA ALA A 144 1.44 8.86 -20.37
C ALA A 144 2.18 7.75 -21.13
#